data_AF-A0A2N0NTQ5-F1
#
_entry.id   AF-A0A2N0NTQ5-F1
#
_cell.length_a   1.000
_cell.length_b   1.000
_cell.length_c   1.000
_cell.angle_alpha   90.00
_cell.angle_beta   90.00
_cell.angle_gamma   90.00
#
_symmetry.space_group_name_H-M   'P 1'
#
loop_
_entity.id
_entity.type
_entity.pdbx_description
1 polymer ?
#
loop_
_entity_poly.entity_id
_entity_poly.type
_entity_poly.pdbx_seq_one_letter_code
_entity_poly.pdbx_strand_id
1 'polypeptide(L)'
;MYAIYRQVYGDKGLFMNLLYHCVEGIPVEENKRLDNRGTIVKDLQPEGHFSLSSYDGQDLFFIEMPFFFVCIYNDILKIVDVKLMRKAFSVNDSFMYWQEWELFVEHHIAFRINLAIKMRENELSLRNLHPGAYGTKENLDIIIKLKELDFWLLS
;
A
#
# COMPACT_ATOMS: atom_id res chain seq x y z
N MET A 1 -10.16 8.45 16.18
CA MET A 1 -10.65 8.13 14.82
C MET A 1 -11.01 9.38 14.00
N TYR A 2 -11.62 10.44 14.54
CA TYR A 2 -11.90 11.64 13.72
C TYR A 2 -10.66 12.44 13.27
N ALA A 3 -9.55 12.39 14.02
CA ALA A 3 -8.32 13.12 13.68
C ALA A 3 -7.64 12.58 12.41
N ILE A 4 -7.39 11.26 12.35
CA ILE A 4 -6.82 10.59 11.17
C ILE A 4 -7.68 10.79 9.92
N TYR A 5 -9.01 10.74 10.05
CA TYR A 5 -9.91 11.04 8.93
C TYR A 5 -9.75 12.48 8.42
N ARG A 6 -9.66 13.45 9.33
CA ARG A 6 -9.47 14.86 8.97
C ARG A 6 -8.11 15.10 8.30
N GLN A 7 -7.04 14.50 8.83
CA GLN A 7 -5.68 14.63 8.30
C GLN A 7 -5.57 14.04 6.89
N VAL A 8 -5.96 12.77 6.73
CA VAL A 8 -5.86 12.07 5.44
C VAL A 8 -6.76 12.73 4.39
N TYR A 9 -7.95 13.22 4.77
CA TYR A 9 -8.80 13.96 3.84
C TYR A 9 -8.22 15.33 3.48
N GLY A 10 -7.52 15.98 4.42
CA GLY A 10 -6.91 17.30 4.23
C GLY A 10 -5.74 17.31 3.25
N ASP A 11 -4.99 16.20 3.16
CA ASP A 11 -3.91 16.05 2.19
C ASP A 11 -3.81 14.63 1.60
N LYS A 12 -4.79 14.27 0.77
CA LYS A 12 -4.86 12.93 0.17
C LYS A 12 -3.60 12.55 -0.61
N GLY A 13 -2.94 13.52 -1.25
CA GLY A 13 -1.73 13.26 -2.04
C GLY A 13 -0.56 12.83 -1.16
N LEU A 14 -0.32 13.57 -0.08
CA LEU A 14 0.69 13.25 0.92
C LEU A 14 0.52 11.84 1.49
N PHE A 15 -0.70 11.52 1.95
CA PHE A 15 -0.97 10.22 2.58
C PHE A 15 -1.06 9.07 1.58
N MET A 16 -1.42 9.32 0.31
CA MET A 16 -1.29 8.33 -0.76
C MET A 16 0.18 7.97 -1.00
N ASN A 17 1.06 8.98 -1.04
CA ASN A 17 2.49 8.78 -1.23
C ASN A 17 3.12 8.03 -0.04
N LEU A 18 2.79 8.43 1.19
CA LEU A 18 3.19 7.70 2.41
C LEU A 18 2.79 6.22 2.35
N LEU A 19 1.54 5.96 1.94
CA LEU A 19 1.00 4.60 1.85
C LEU A 19 1.69 3.79 0.75
N TYR A 20 1.98 4.41 -0.40
CA TYR A 20 2.70 3.78 -1.50
C TYR A 20 4.10 3.33 -1.08
N HIS A 21 4.87 4.20 -0.44
CA HIS A 21 6.19 3.84 0.09
C HIS A 21 6.13 2.69 1.09
N CYS A 22 5.13 2.70 1.98
CA CYS A 22 4.92 1.63 2.95
C CYS A 22 4.60 0.29 2.28
N VAL A 23 3.60 0.27 1.40
CA VAL A 23 3.04 -0.97 0.83
C VAL A 23 3.99 -1.61 -0.18
N GLU A 24 4.69 -0.80 -0.96
CA GLU A 24 5.69 -1.29 -1.94
C GLU A 24 7.06 -1.55 -1.30
N GLY A 25 7.26 -1.22 -0.02
CA GLY A 25 8.55 -1.36 0.65
C GLY A 25 9.64 -0.51 0.00
N ILE A 26 9.31 0.72 -0.42
CA ILE A 26 10.27 1.63 -1.06
C ILE A 26 10.98 2.41 0.05
N PRO A 27 12.29 2.24 0.25
CA PRO A 27 13.01 2.94 1.30
C PRO A 27 13.03 4.46 1.05
N VAL A 28 12.97 5.24 2.11
CA VAL A 28 12.96 6.70 2.09
C VAL A 28 14.01 7.29 3.01
N GLU A 29 14.57 8.43 2.63
CA GLU A 29 15.32 9.28 3.56
C GLU A 29 14.35 9.87 4.59
N GLU A 30 14.80 10.08 5.83
CA GLU A 30 13.96 10.62 6.91
C GLU A 30 13.43 12.04 6.58
N ASN A 31 14.22 12.82 5.82
CA ASN A 31 13.89 14.16 5.35
C ASN A 31 13.23 14.18 3.95
N LYS A 32 12.87 13.01 3.41
CA LYS A 32 12.19 12.92 2.11
C LYS A 32 10.87 13.67 2.18
N ARG A 33 10.67 14.60 1.24
CA ARG A 33 9.38 15.26 1.03
C ARG A 33 8.44 14.32 0.31
N LEU A 34 7.25 14.13 0.89
CA LEU A 34 6.18 13.30 0.31
C LEU A 34 5.12 14.15 -0.39
N ASP A 35 5.17 15.47 -0.24
CA ASP A 35 4.30 16.43 -0.93
C ASP A 35 5.08 17.61 -1.52
N ASN A 36 4.35 18.49 -2.21
CA ASN A 36 4.88 19.74 -2.75
C ASN A 36 4.94 20.87 -1.71
N ARG A 37 4.40 20.65 -0.50
CA ARG A 37 4.30 21.65 0.57
C ARG A 37 5.51 21.63 1.50
N GLY A 38 6.34 20.59 1.40
CA GLY A 38 7.58 20.44 2.15
C GLY A 38 7.46 19.54 3.36
N THR A 39 6.33 18.86 3.57
CA THR A 39 6.15 17.90 4.67
C THR A 39 7.08 16.72 4.48
N ILE A 40 7.93 16.45 5.48
CA ILE A 40 8.86 15.33 5.44
C ILE A 40 8.30 14.11 6.18
N VAL A 41 8.83 12.92 5.89
CA VAL A 41 8.42 11.67 6.55
C VAL A 41 8.50 11.80 8.08
N LYS A 42 9.55 12.41 8.61
CA LYS A 42 9.73 12.63 10.05
C LYS A 42 8.59 13.41 10.71
N ASP A 43 8.01 14.39 10.01
CA ASP A 43 6.94 15.26 10.55
C ASP A 43 5.66 14.46 10.82
N LEU A 44 5.49 13.32 10.12
CA LEU A 44 4.31 12.47 10.21
C LEU A 44 4.43 11.37 11.27
N GLN A 45 5.64 11.07 11.76
CA GLN A 45 5.86 10.04 12.78
C GLN A 45 5.12 10.28 14.12
N PRO A 46 5.08 11.51 14.67
CA PRO A 46 4.44 11.76 15.97
C PRO A 46 2.95 11.38 16.02
N GLU A 47 2.29 11.24 14.86
CA GLU A 47 0.91 10.80 14.74
C GLU A 47 0.72 9.32 15.12
N GLY A 48 1.82 8.53 15.16
CA GLY A 48 1.80 7.14 15.63
C GLY A 48 1.13 6.14 14.69
N HIS A 49 0.92 6.52 13.42
CA HIS A 49 0.31 5.64 12.41
C HIS A 49 1.32 4.67 11.79
N PHE A 50 2.62 4.92 11.92
CA PHE A 50 3.70 4.11 11.36
C PHE A 50 4.99 4.25 12.17
N SER A 51 5.91 3.32 11.97
CA SER A 51 7.30 3.39 12.45
C SER A 51 8.27 3.44 11.27
N LEU A 52 9.49 3.91 11.53
CA LEU A 52 10.60 3.78 10.58
C LEU A 52 11.55 2.68 11.06
N SER A 53 11.83 1.71 10.19
CA SER A 53 12.86 0.69 10.41
C SER A 53 14.06 0.95 9.48
N SER A 54 15.28 0.72 9.98
CA SER A 54 16.50 1.02 9.21
C SER A 54 16.63 0.08 8.01
N TYR A 55 16.99 0.64 6.86
CA TYR A 55 17.34 -0.11 5.66
C TYR A 55 18.86 -0.29 5.56
N ASP A 56 19.31 -1.52 5.80
CA ASP A 56 20.68 -2.00 5.53
C ASP A 56 21.82 -1.09 6.06
N GLY A 57 21.59 -0.44 7.21
CA GLY A 57 22.59 0.43 7.85
C GLY A 57 22.87 1.75 7.12
N GLN A 58 22.04 2.11 6.15
CA GLN A 58 22.11 3.39 5.43
C GLN A 58 21.18 4.43 6.07
N ASP A 59 21.30 5.69 5.65
CA ASP A 59 20.38 6.80 6.00
C ASP A 59 19.00 6.68 5.30
N LEU A 60 18.55 5.44 5.08
CA LEU A 60 17.31 5.06 4.44
C LEU A 60 16.47 4.21 5.40
N PHE A 61 15.15 4.36 5.30
CA PHE A 61 14.21 3.73 6.21
C PHE A 61 13.01 3.15 5.47
N PHE A 62 12.51 2.01 5.93
CA PHE A 62 11.20 1.52 5.54
C PHE A 62 10.12 2.17 6.40
N ILE A 63 9.00 2.50 5.77
CA ILE A 63 7.78 2.93 6.46
C ILE A 63 6.99 1.68 6.82
N GLU A 64 6.83 1.40 8.10
CA GLU A 64 6.07 0.26 8.61
C GLU A 64 4.76 0.75 9.20
N MET A 65 3.66 0.53 8.47
CA MET A 65 2.32 0.88 8.92
C MET A 65 1.61 -0.38 9.40
N PRO A 66 1.12 -0.43 10.66
CA PRO A 66 0.21 -1.48 11.08
C PRO A 66 -0.96 -1.59 10.11
N PHE A 67 -1.26 -2.82 9.70
CA PHE A 67 -2.25 -3.10 8.67
C PHE A 67 -3.62 -2.44 8.91
N PHE A 68 -4.01 -2.28 10.18
CA PHE A 68 -5.21 -1.53 10.57
C PHE A 68 -5.26 -0.10 10.00
N PHE A 69 -4.15 0.63 9.98
CA PHE A 69 -4.08 1.97 9.42
C PHE A 69 -4.13 1.96 7.89
N VAL A 70 -3.56 0.95 7.24
CA VAL A 70 -3.71 0.73 5.78
C VAL A 70 -5.19 0.64 5.40
N CYS A 71 -5.99 -0.10 6.18
CA CYS A 71 -7.45 -0.17 5.99
C CYS A 71 -8.14 1.19 6.16
N ILE A 72 -7.80 1.94 7.22
CA ILE A 72 -8.37 3.28 7.44
C ILE A 72 -8.02 4.22 6.28
N TYR A 73 -6.78 4.16 5.79
CA TYR A 73 -6.34 4.98 4.68
C TYR A 73 -7.09 4.59 3.41
N ASN A 74 -7.26 3.30 3.12
CA ASN A 74 -8.08 2.85 2.00
C ASN A 74 -9.53 3.38 2.10
N ASP A 75 -10.13 3.33 3.28
CA ASP A 75 -11.49 3.82 3.52
C ASP A 75 -11.65 5.31 3.18
N ILE A 76 -10.59 6.11 3.35
CA ILE A 76 -10.60 7.56 3.10
C ILE A 76 -10.16 7.89 1.67
N LEU A 77 -9.11 7.24 1.20
CA LEU A 77 -8.47 7.47 -0.11
C LEU A 77 -9.19 6.77 -1.26
N LYS A 78 -10.05 5.79 -0.96
CA LYS A 78 -10.85 5.02 -1.93
C LYS A 78 -9.97 4.37 -2.99
N ILE A 79 -9.00 3.57 -2.55
CA ILE A 79 -8.08 2.84 -3.45
C ILE A 79 -8.75 1.60 -4.02
N VAL A 80 -9.46 0.85 -3.17
CA VAL A 80 -10.36 -0.26 -3.55
C VAL A 80 -11.66 -0.18 -2.73
N ASP A 81 -12.69 -0.91 -3.18
CA ASP A 81 -13.99 -0.94 -2.50
C ASP A 81 -13.86 -1.40 -1.02
N VAL A 82 -14.47 -0.62 -0.13
CA VAL A 82 -14.41 -0.82 1.33
C VAL A 82 -15.10 -2.10 1.79
N LYS A 83 -16.18 -2.52 1.13
CA LYS A 83 -16.89 -3.78 1.45
C LYS A 83 -16.00 -4.99 1.17
N LEU A 84 -15.12 -4.87 0.18
CA LEU A 84 -14.21 -5.93 -0.22
C LEU A 84 -13.05 -6.09 0.77
N MET A 85 -12.41 -4.99 1.17
CA MET A 85 -11.46 -5.02 2.29
C MET A 85 -12.14 -5.60 3.54
N ARG A 86 -13.34 -5.16 3.90
CA ARG A 86 -14.08 -5.71 5.05
C ARG A 86 -14.37 -7.22 4.93
N LYS A 87 -14.61 -7.76 3.73
CA LYS A 87 -14.78 -9.20 3.49
C LYS A 87 -13.47 -9.97 3.64
N ALA A 88 -12.35 -9.43 3.13
CA ALA A 88 -11.03 -10.02 3.34
C ALA A 88 -10.66 -10.10 4.84
N PHE A 89 -11.25 -9.23 5.68
CA PHE A 89 -11.05 -9.22 7.14
C PHE A 89 -12.21 -9.80 7.97
N SER A 90 -13.29 -10.27 7.35
CA SER A 90 -14.39 -10.92 8.09
C SER A 90 -14.07 -12.38 8.45
N VAL A 91 -12.77 -12.71 8.59
CA VAL A 91 -12.28 -14.01 9.06
C VAL A 91 -12.67 -14.12 10.54
N ASN A 92 -13.92 -14.50 10.79
CA ASN A 92 -14.50 -14.65 12.12
C ASN A 92 -13.99 -15.89 12.86
N ASP A 93 -13.30 -16.78 12.16
CA ASP A 93 -12.75 -18.00 12.71
C ASP A 93 -11.24 -17.89 12.87
N SER A 94 -10.71 -18.50 13.92
CA SER A 94 -9.27 -18.58 14.23
C SER A 94 -8.43 -19.27 13.13
N PHE A 95 -9.04 -19.62 12.00
CA PHE A 95 -8.47 -20.31 10.85
C PHE A 95 -8.84 -19.56 9.57
N MET A 96 -7.83 -19.15 8.80
CA MET A 96 -7.99 -18.71 7.42
C MET A 96 -7.89 -19.96 6.54
N TYR A 97 -8.99 -20.37 5.89
CA TYR A 97 -8.89 -21.44 4.89
C TYR A 97 -8.25 -20.90 3.61
N TRP A 98 -7.90 -21.82 2.71
CA TRP A 98 -7.18 -21.50 1.48
C TRP A 98 -7.96 -20.51 0.60
N GLN A 99 -9.29 -20.64 0.55
CA GLN A 99 -10.16 -19.79 -0.24
C GLN A 99 -10.18 -18.34 0.28
N GLU A 100 -10.18 -18.13 1.59
CA GLU A 100 -10.08 -16.80 2.19
C GLU A 100 -8.69 -16.20 1.99
N TRP A 101 -7.64 -17.03 1.99
CA TRP A 101 -6.29 -16.59 1.65
C TRP A 101 -6.18 -16.15 0.18
N GLU A 102 -6.70 -16.95 -0.76
CA GLU A 102 -6.74 -16.61 -2.19
C GLU A 102 -7.49 -15.29 -2.39
N LEU A 103 -8.65 -15.14 -1.74
CA LEU A 103 -9.43 -13.92 -1.76
C LEU A 103 -8.60 -12.74 -1.22
N PHE A 104 -7.96 -12.88 -0.05
CA PHE A 104 -7.11 -11.83 0.51
C PHE A 104 -5.99 -11.42 -0.46
N VAL A 105 -5.29 -12.38 -1.06
CA VAL A 105 -4.20 -12.12 -2.02
C VAL A 105 -4.70 -11.36 -3.24
N GLU A 106 -5.83 -11.77 -3.81
CA GLU A 106 -6.44 -11.10 -4.95
C GLU A 106 -6.76 -9.63 -4.63
N HIS A 107 -7.35 -9.39 -3.46
CA HIS A 107 -7.67 -8.05 -2.97
C HIS A 107 -6.42 -7.20 -2.74
N HIS A 108 -5.38 -7.81 -2.16
CA HIS A 108 -4.12 -7.13 -1.91
C HIS A 108 -3.42 -6.74 -3.22
N ILE A 109 -3.42 -7.61 -4.23
CA ILE A 109 -2.88 -7.31 -5.55
C ILE A 109 -3.64 -6.15 -6.21
N ALA A 110 -4.98 -6.17 -6.18
CA ALA A 110 -5.77 -5.09 -6.74
C ALA A 110 -5.54 -3.76 -6.03
N PHE A 111 -5.41 -3.80 -4.69
CA PHE A 111 -5.05 -2.64 -3.90
C PHE A 111 -3.72 -2.04 -4.33
N ARG A 112 -2.68 -2.87 -4.49
CA ARG A 112 -1.34 -2.42 -4.94
C ARG A 112 -1.35 -1.85 -6.34
N ILE A 113 -2.04 -2.50 -7.28
CA ILE A 113 -2.18 -2.01 -8.67
C ILE A 113 -2.87 -0.65 -8.70
N ASN A 114 -4.03 -0.52 -8.03
CA ASN A 114 -4.77 0.74 -8.00
C ASN A 114 -3.98 1.85 -7.29
N LEU A 115 -3.23 1.52 -6.24
CA LEU A 115 -2.34 2.45 -5.56
C LEU A 115 -1.23 2.96 -6.49
N ALA A 116 -0.55 2.06 -7.20
CA ALA A 116 0.48 2.42 -8.18
C ALA A 116 -0.07 3.32 -9.30
N ILE A 117 -1.26 2.99 -9.84
CA ILE A 117 -1.93 3.84 -10.85
C ILE A 117 -2.24 5.23 -10.29
N LYS A 118 -2.71 5.33 -9.04
CA LYS A 118 -2.95 6.63 -8.39
C LYS A 118 -1.66 7.43 -8.16
N MET A 119 -0.53 6.74 -8.05
CA MET A 119 0.81 7.32 -8.04
C MET A 119 1.37 7.61 -9.44
N ARG A 120 0.55 7.43 -10.49
CA ARG A 120 0.85 7.68 -11.90
C ARG A 120 1.81 6.68 -12.55
N GLU A 121 1.96 5.51 -11.95
CA GLU A 121 2.61 4.37 -12.61
C GLU A 121 1.67 3.79 -13.67
N ASN A 122 2.21 3.45 -14.82
CA ASN A 122 1.48 2.84 -15.94
C ASN A 122 1.89 1.38 -16.19
N GLU A 123 3.03 0.96 -15.65
CA GLU A 123 3.56 -0.38 -15.80
C GLU A 123 4.38 -0.79 -14.57
N LEU A 124 4.42 -2.09 -14.27
CA LEU A 124 5.27 -2.68 -13.23
C LEU A 124 5.90 -3.97 -13.75
N SER A 125 7.11 -4.29 -13.28
CA SER A 125 7.67 -5.62 -13.50
C SER A 125 6.96 -6.68 -12.63
N LEU A 126 7.02 -7.95 -13.05
CA LEU A 126 6.52 -9.06 -12.24
C LEU A 126 7.16 -9.11 -10.84
N ARG A 127 8.45 -8.80 -10.74
CA ARG A 127 9.16 -8.68 -9.46
C ARG A 127 8.56 -7.63 -8.54
N ASN A 128 8.24 -6.46 -9.09
CA ASN A 128 7.68 -5.37 -8.31
C ASN A 128 6.24 -5.71 -7.91
N LEU A 129 5.45 -6.29 -8.82
CA LEU A 129 4.07 -6.69 -8.51
C LEU A 129 4.00 -7.83 -7.48
N HIS A 130 4.95 -8.76 -7.48
CA HIS A 130 5.04 -9.86 -6.52
C HIS A 130 6.42 -9.89 -5.85
N PRO A 131 6.67 -9.03 -4.85
CA PRO A 131 7.90 -9.04 -4.08
C PRO A 131 8.12 -10.43 -3.45
N GLY A 132 9.29 -11.02 -3.72
CA GLY A 132 9.63 -12.37 -3.26
C GLY A 132 9.22 -13.51 -4.22
N ALA A 133 8.64 -13.20 -5.40
CA ALA A 133 8.41 -14.20 -6.43
C ALA A 133 9.73 -14.88 -6.85
N TYR A 134 9.68 -16.21 -6.96
CA TYR A 134 10.80 -17.02 -7.41
C TYR A 134 10.75 -17.22 -8.93
N GLY A 135 11.88 -17.00 -9.61
CA GLY A 135 11.94 -17.15 -11.06
C GLY A 135 13.29 -16.71 -11.64
N THR A 136 13.47 -16.90 -12.94
CA THR A 136 14.61 -16.35 -13.67
C THR A 136 14.51 -14.83 -13.74
N LYS A 137 15.64 -14.15 -13.92
CA LYS A 137 15.66 -12.70 -14.13
C LYS A 137 14.76 -12.29 -15.29
N GLU A 138 14.84 -13.01 -16.40
CA GLU A 138 14.02 -12.78 -17.59
C GLU A 138 12.51 -12.82 -17.29
N ASN A 139 12.04 -13.81 -16.51
CA ASN A 139 10.63 -13.90 -16.14
C ASN A 139 10.22 -12.79 -15.17
N LEU A 140 11.06 -12.49 -14.18
CA LEU A 140 10.74 -11.50 -13.15
C LEU A 140 10.78 -10.06 -13.68
N ASP A 141 11.49 -9.82 -14.78
CA ASP A 141 11.63 -8.51 -15.42
C ASP A 141 10.58 -8.28 -16.54
N ILE A 142 9.63 -9.20 -16.74
CA ILE A 142 8.47 -8.99 -17.62
C ILE A 142 7.66 -7.80 -17.13
N ILE A 143 7.41 -6.86 -18.04
CA ILE A 143 6.65 -5.63 -17.79
C ILE A 143 5.16 -5.88 -18.02
N ILE A 144 4.36 -5.56 -17.00
CA ILE A 144 2.90 -5.64 -17.00
C ILE A 144 2.35 -4.23 -17.11
N LYS A 145 1.50 -3.99 -18.11
CA LYS A 145 0.73 -2.74 -18.20
C LYS A 145 -0.38 -2.75 -17.16
N LEU A 146 -0.45 -1.70 -16.36
CA LEU A 146 -1.43 -1.58 -15.30
C LEU A 146 -2.80 -1.16 -15.88
N LYS A 147 -3.85 -1.71 -15.30
CA LYS A 147 -5.23 -1.29 -15.52
C LYS A 147 -5.91 -1.22 -14.17
N GLU A 148 -6.72 -0.18 -13.94
CA GLU A 148 -7.49 -0.05 -12.71
C GLU A 148 -8.42 -1.26 -12.58
N LEU A 149 -8.38 -1.89 -11.41
CA LEU A 149 -9.13 -3.10 -11.11
C LEU A 149 -10.31 -2.75 -10.21
N ASP A 150 -11.50 -2.98 -10.75
CA ASP A 150 -12.77 -2.95 -10.04
C ASP A 150 -13.38 -4.36 -10.06
N PHE A 151 -13.69 -4.92 -8.90
CA PHE A 151 -14.12 -6.32 -8.75
C PHE A 151 -15.55 -6.62 -9.23
N TRP A 152 -16.26 -5.69 -9.88
CA TRP A 152 -17.50 -6.01 -10.62
C TRP A 152 -17.25 -6.93 -11.82
N LEU A 153 -16.00 -7.20 -12.17
CA LEU A 153 -15.57 -8.01 -13.33
C LEU A 153 -15.17 -9.45 -12.99
N LEU A 154 -15.19 -9.86 -11.72
CA LEU A 154 -14.66 -11.16 -11.27
C LEU A 154 -15.67 -12.00 -10.45
N SER A 155 -16.97 -11.67 -10.54
CA SER A 155 -18.08 -12.45 -9.94
C SER A 155 -18.92 -13.17 -10.98
#